data_AF-A0A9E5MX34-F1
#
_entry.id   AF-A0A9E5MX34-F1
#
_cell.length_a   1.000
_cell.length_b   1.000
_cell.length_c   1.000
_cell.angle_alpha   90.00
_cell.angle_beta   90.00
_cell.angle_gamma   90.00
#
_symmetry.space_group_name_H-M   'P 1'
#
loop_
_entity.id
_entity.type
_entity.pdbx_description
1 polymer ?
#
loop_
_entity_poly.entity_id
_entity_poly.type
_entity_poly.pdbx_seq_one_letter_code
_entity_poly.pdbx_strand_id
1 'polypeptide(L)'
;MDTGPAVTFGFDLALTELDRHFVVQIGSPQGGRILESVSGSPSTAAELEEAGGLPQRLRQQMAQRGQHAEGDSASQPRGRQLDTHDIRNLLLDNLEHPRWEEVAQRCLACANCTMVCPTCFCSSVEEVTDLTGDHVRRERSW
;
A
#
# COMPACT_ATOMS: atom_id res chain seq x y z
N MET A 1 11.90 5.26 4.83
CA MET A 1 11.08 5.32 3.59
C MET A 1 10.06 6.41 3.83
N ASP A 2 10.15 7.55 3.13
CA ASP A 2 9.20 8.69 3.22
C ASP A 2 7.85 8.32 2.61
N THR A 3 7.21 7.27 3.11
CA THR A 3 6.08 6.58 2.47
C THR A 3 4.72 6.94 3.08
N GLY A 4 4.55 8.15 3.64
CA GLY A 4 3.23 8.68 3.98
C GLY A 4 3.11 9.45 5.30
N PRO A 5 1.87 9.69 5.77
CA PRO A 5 0.56 9.28 5.19
C PRO A 5 0.04 10.19 4.05
N ALA A 6 0.74 11.26 3.71
CA ALA A 6 0.39 12.12 2.58
C ALA A 6 1.46 12.04 1.49
N VAL A 7 1.01 12.11 0.25
CA VAL A 7 1.87 12.42 -0.89
C VAL A 7 2.18 13.92 -0.88
N THR A 8 3.44 14.29 -1.04
CA THR A 8 3.88 15.70 -0.99
C THR A 8 4.29 16.24 -2.37
N PHE A 9 4.65 15.37 -3.30
CA PHE A 9 5.03 15.74 -4.68
C PHE A 9 4.85 14.56 -5.63
N GLY A 10 4.92 14.81 -6.94
CA GLY A 10 4.97 13.76 -7.97
C GLY A 10 3.60 13.14 -8.30
N PHE A 11 2.50 13.86 -8.11
CA PHE A 11 1.15 13.40 -8.41
C PHE A 11 0.39 14.38 -9.30
N ASP A 12 -0.54 13.86 -10.12
CA ASP A 12 -1.47 14.66 -10.91
C ASP A 12 -2.72 15.05 -10.09
N LEU A 13 -3.29 14.07 -9.37
CA LEU A 13 -4.44 14.23 -8.50
C LEU A 13 -4.18 13.46 -7.19
N ALA A 14 -4.37 14.12 -6.05
CA ALA A 14 -4.40 13.48 -4.74
C ALA A 14 -5.83 13.54 -4.20
N LEU A 15 -6.39 12.38 -3.86
CA LEU A 15 -7.75 12.25 -3.37
C LEU A 15 -7.70 12.01 -1.85
N THR A 16 -8.38 12.85 -1.10
CA THR A 16 -8.59 12.69 0.33
C THR A 16 -10.05 12.33 0.57
N GLU A 17 -10.28 11.13 1.09
CA GLU A 17 -11.62 10.64 1.45
C GLU A 17 -12.12 11.35 2.71
N LEU A 18 -13.28 12.01 2.60
CA LEU A 18 -14.11 12.44 3.72
C LEU A 18 -15.35 11.53 3.80
N ASP A 19 -16.20 11.71 4.80
CA ASP A 19 -17.31 10.77 5.11
C ASP A 19 -18.21 10.42 3.91
N ARG A 20 -18.47 11.38 3.00
CA ARG A 20 -19.41 11.20 1.88
C ARG A 20 -18.87 11.60 0.52
N HIS A 21 -17.66 12.13 0.45
CA HIS A 21 -17.10 12.69 -0.77
C HIS A 21 -15.57 12.73 -0.69
N PHE A 22 -14.94 13.04 -1.82
CA PHE A 22 -13.50 13.24 -1.91
C PHE A 22 -13.17 14.71 -2.09
N VAL A 23 -12.18 15.19 -1.35
CA VAL A 23 -11.48 16.44 -1.67
C VAL A 23 -10.34 16.08 -2.61
N VAL A 24 -10.27 16.77 -3.76
CA VAL A 24 -9.28 16.51 -4.79
C VAL A 24 -8.29 17.67 -4.86
N GLN A 25 -7.02 17.39 -4.59
CA GLN A 25 -5.93 18.33 -4.82
C GLN A 25 -5.34 18.09 -6.22
N ILE A 26 -5.27 19.15 -7.02
CA ILE A 26 -4.62 19.14 -8.33
C ILE A 26 -3.12 19.37 -8.14
N GLY A 27 -2.30 18.39 -8.50
CA GLY A 27 -0.84 18.45 -8.42
C GLY A 27 -0.15 18.80 -9.74
N SER A 28 -0.87 18.76 -10.87
CA SER A 28 -0.32 19.07 -12.19
C SER A 28 -1.34 19.68 -13.17
N PRO A 29 -0.88 20.32 -14.26
CA PRO A 29 -1.76 20.76 -15.35
C PRO A 29 -2.52 19.60 -16.02
N GLN A 30 -1.97 18.39 -16.02
CA GLN A 30 -2.67 17.21 -16.54
C GLN A 30 -3.81 16.78 -15.62
N GLY A 31 -3.59 16.82 -14.30
CA GLY A 31 -4.64 16.59 -13.31
C GLY A 31 -5.80 17.58 -13.45
N GLY A 32 -5.50 18.86 -13.69
CA GLY A 32 -6.52 19.89 -13.93
C GLY A 32 -7.44 19.56 -15.11
N ARG A 33 -6.87 19.14 -16.24
CA ARG A 33 -7.63 18.72 -17.43
C ARG A 33 -8.50 17.48 -17.17
N ILE A 34 -8.03 16.55 -16.33
CA ILE A 34 -8.84 15.40 -15.92
C ILE A 34 -10.03 15.88 -15.10
N LEU A 35 -9.82 16.80 -14.15
CA LEU A 35 -10.87 17.29 -13.26
C LEU A 35 -11.97 18.07 -14.02
N GLU A 36 -11.62 18.77 -15.10
CA GLU A 36 -12.59 19.42 -15.99
C GLU A 36 -13.59 18.44 -16.62
N SER A 37 -13.21 17.18 -16.81
CA SER A 37 -14.08 16.13 -17.36
C SER A 37 -14.98 15.46 -16.32
N VAL A 38 -14.80 15.79 -15.04
CA VAL A 38 -15.49 15.14 -13.92
C VAL A 38 -16.45 16.14 -13.27
N SER A 39 -17.68 15.70 -12.98
CA SER A 39 -18.62 16.50 -12.21
C SER A 39 -18.16 16.64 -10.76
N GLY A 40 -17.92 17.87 -10.34
CA GLY A 40 -17.52 18.21 -8.97
C GLY A 40 -18.10 19.55 -8.54
N SER A 41 -17.92 19.88 -7.27
CA SER A 41 -18.24 21.20 -6.72
C SER A 41 -17.01 21.76 -6.02
N PRO A 42 -16.84 23.09 -5.96
CA PRO A 42 -15.77 23.69 -5.17
C PRO A 42 -15.85 23.24 -3.70
N SER A 43 -14.73 22.84 -3.13
CA SER A 43 -14.64 22.49 -1.72
C SER A 43 -14.83 23.73 -0.84
N THR A 44 -15.55 23.57 0.25
CA THR A 44 -15.70 24.56 1.31
C THR A 44 -14.41 24.68 2.14
N ALA A 45 -14.24 25.79 2.86
CA ALA A 45 -13.10 25.97 3.76
C ALA A 45 -13.00 24.87 4.83
N ALA A 46 -14.15 24.40 5.34
CA ALA A 46 -14.20 23.33 6.33
C ALA A 46 -13.71 21.99 5.77
N GLU A 47 -14.10 21.65 4.53
CA GLU A 47 -13.66 20.41 3.86
C GLU A 47 -12.15 20.45 3.58
N LEU A 48 -11.62 21.60 3.17
CA LEU A 48 -10.17 21.78 2.94
C LEU A 48 -9.37 21.64 4.24
N GLU A 49 -9.86 22.21 5.34
CA GLU A 49 -9.24 22.07 6.66
C GLU A 49 -9.29 20.62 7.16
N GLU A 50 -10.44 19.96 7.02
CA GLU A 50 -10.60 18.56 7.40
C GLU A 50 -9.63 17.66 6.60
N ALA A 51 -9.63 17.79 5.27
CA ALA A 51 -8.77 17.03 4.38
C ALA A 51 -7.28 17.29 4.67
N GLY A 52 -6.88 18.55 4.88
CA GLY A 52 -5.52 18.94 5.23
C GLY A 52 -5.06 18.41 6.60
N GLY A 53 -5.98 18.25 7.54
CA GLY A 53 -5.70 17.72 8.88
C GLY A 53 -5.63 16.19 8.97
N LEU A 54 -6.17 15.45 8.00
CA LEU A 54 -6.20 13.98 8.03
C LEU A 54 -4.81 13.33 8.07
N PRO A 55 -3.82 13.74 7.25
CA PRO A 55 -2.49 13.16 7.31
C PRO A 55 -1.83 13.27 8.69
N GLN A 56 -1.95 14.43 9.35
CA GLN A 56 -1.40 14.65 10.68
C GLN A 56 -2.08 13.72 11.70
N ARG A 57 -3.43 13.64 11.65
CA ARG A 57 -4.23 12.75 12.51
C ARG A 57 -3.85 11.29 12.33
N LEU A 58 -3.73 10.82 11.08
CA LEU A 58 -3.29 9.46 10.76
C LEU A 58 -1.87 9.18 11.26
N ARG A 59 -0.94 10.13 11.10
CA ARG A 59 0.43 10.00 11.62
C ARG A 59 0.45 9.89 13.14
N GLN A 60 -0.34 10.70 13.85
CA GLN A 60 -0.49 10.62 15.31
C GLN A 60 -1.10 9.29 15.75
N GLN A 61 -2.16 8.83 15.08
CA GLN A 61 -2.77 7.52 15.34
C GLN A 61 -1.79 6.37 15.13
N MET A 62 -0.99 6.40 14.06
CA MET A 62 0.05 5.41 13.81
C MET A 62 1.15 5.43 14.88
N ALA A 63 1.60 6.62 15.29
CA ALA A 63 2.59 6.76 16.36
C ALA A 63 2.08 6.24 17.71
N GLN A 64 0.82 6.50 18.05
CA GLN A 64 0.16 5.99 19.27
C GLN A 64 -0.01 4.46 19.21
N ARG A 65 -0.37 3.90 18.04
CA ARG A 65 -0.48 2.44 17.85
C ARG A 65 0.85 1.71 18.05
N GLY A 66 1.97 2.33 17.69
CA GLY A 66 3.31 1.77 17.91
C GLY A 66 3.72 1.69 19.40
N GLN A 67 3.06 2.45 20.28
CA GLN A 67 3.43 2.56 21.70
C GLN A 67 2.58 1.65 22.63
N HIS A 68 1.43 1.15 22.17
CA HIS A 68 0.51 0.31 22.96
C HIS A 68 0.67 -1.20 22.67
N ALA A 69 1.88 -1.67 22.40
CA ALA A 69 2.15 -3.10 22.20
C ALA A 69 2.11 -3.93 23.51
N GLU A 70 1.99 -3.27 24.67
CA GLU A 70 1.88 -3.92 25.98
C GLU A 70 0.60 -3.46 26.69
N GLY A 71 -0.50 -4.20 26.54
CA GLY A 71 -1.69 -3.99 27.39
C GLY A 71 -3.01 -4.39 26.75
N ASP A 72 -3.64 -5.41 27.34
CA ASP A 72 -5.00 -5.83 27.07
C ASP A 72 -6.01 -4.67 27.23
N SER A 73 -6.63 -4.25 26.13
CA SER A 73 -8.01 -3.76 26.17
C SER A 73 -8.70 -3.83 24.81
N ALA A 74 -9.80 -4.56 24.81
CA ALA A 74 -10.72 -4.74 23.70
C ALA A 74 -11.60 -3.50 23.53
N SER A 75 -11.44 -2.75 22.43
CA SER A 75 -12.54 -1.95 21.81
C SER A 75 -12.13 -1.01 20.66
N GLN A 76 -10.85 -0.79 20.36
CA GLN A 76 -10.47 -0.03 19.15
C GLN A 76 -10.20 -0.98 17.97
N PRO A 77 -10.47 -0.58 16.70
CA PRO A 77 -10.05 -1.34 15.54
C PRO A 77 -8.52 -1.39 15.56
N ARG A 78 -7.99 -2.47 16.14
CA ARG A 78 -6.57 -2.81 16.11
C ARG A 78 -6.17 -2.70 14.65
N GLY A 79 -5.15 -1.90 14.35
CA GLY A 79 -4.42 -2.13 13.11
C GLY A 79 -4.10 -3.62 13.07
N ARG A 80 -4.13 -4.24 11.88
CA ARG A 80 -3.79 -5.66 11.75
C ARG A 80 -2.39 -5.85 12.34
N GLN A 81 -2.31 -6.44 13.52
CA GLN A 81 -1.07 -6.77 14.19
C GLN A 81 -0.71 -8.17 13.73
N LEU A 82 0.48 -8.31 13.18
CA LEU A 82 1.03 -9.60 12.76
C LEU A 82 2.05 -10.02 13.81
N ASP A 83 1.82 -11.15 14.45
CA ASP A 83 2.86 -11.77 15.26
C ASP A 83 4.00 -12.20 14.32
N THR A 84 5.17 -11.63 14.53
CA THR A 84 6.37 -11.96 13.74
C THR A 84 7.26 -12.97 14.44
N HIS A 85 6.87 -13.47 15.62
CA HIS A 85 7.60 -14.52 16.31
C HIS A 85 7.64 -15.79 15.46
N ASP A 86 8.85 -16.26 15.15
CA ASP A 86 9.13 -17.43 14.32
C ASP A 86 8.39 -17.49 12.96
N ILE A 87 7.95 -16.34 12.45
CA ILE A 87 7.14 -16.26 11.23
C ILE A 87 7.83 -16.88 10.02
N ARG A 88 9.17 -16.89 10.00
CA ARG A 88 9.95 -17.53 8.95
C ARG A 88 9.66 -19.03 8.88
N ASN A 89 9.79 -19.75 10.00
CA ASN A 89 9.59 -21.20 10.01
C ASN A 89 8.12 -21.53 9.79
N LEU A 90 7.20 -20.78 10.40
CA LEU A 90 5.77 -20.92 10.16
C LEU A 90 5.42 -20.85 8.66
N LEU A 91 5.98 -19.89 7.92
CA LEU A 91 5.75 -19.76 6.48
C LEU A 91 6.40 -20.90 5.68
N LEU A 92 7.63 -21.29 6.02
CA LEU A 92 8.35 -22.36 5.33
C LEU A 92 7.72 -23.75 5.56
N ASP A 93 7.13 -23.98 6.72
CA ASP A 93 6.44 -25.23 7.05
C ASP A 93 5.06 -25.34 6.37
N ASN A 94 4.56 -24.25 5.79
CA ASN A 94 3.22 -24.13 5.22
C ASN A 94 3.23 -23.69 3.75
N LEU A 95 4.24 -24.07 2.96
CA LEU A 95 4.37 -23.67 1.55
C LEU A 95 3.20 -24.16 0.68
N GLU A 96 2.63 -25.34 0.97
CA GLU A 96 1.49 -25.89 0.21
C GLU A 96 0.11 -25.57 0.82
N HIS A 97 0.05 -24.61 1.75
CA HIS A 97 -1.22 -24.27 2.39
C HIS A 97 -2.23 -23.71 1.36
N PRO A 98 -3.50 -24.18 1.32
CA PRO A 98 -4.48 -23.80 0.30
C PRO A 98 -4.78 -22.30 0.24
N ARG A 99 -4.46 -21.56 1.31
CA ARG A 99 -4.56 -20.10 1.36
C ARG A 99 -3.71 -19.40 0.29
N TRP A 100 -2.60 -19.98 -0.13
CA TRP A 100 -1.74 -19.41 -1.17
C TRP A 100 -2.43 -19.38 -2.54
N GLU A 101 -3.22 -20.40 -2.86
CA GLU A 101 -4.01 -20.45 -4.09
C GLU A 101 -5.06 -19.33 -4.12
N GLU A 102 -5.76 -19.10 -3.01
CA GLU A 102 -6.72 -17.98 -2.90
C GLU A 102 -6.06 -16.61 -3.12
N VAL A 103 -4.83 -16.44 -2.63
CA VAL A 103 -4.06 -15.19 -2.80
C VAL A 103 -3.60 -15.04 -4.25
N ALA A 104 -3.14 -16.14 -4.87
CA ALA A 104 -2.68 -16.17 -6.26
C ALA A 104 -3.81 -15.79 -7.24
N GLN A 105 -5.04 -16.26 -7.02
CA GLN A 105 -6.20 -15.94 -7.86
C GLN A 105 -6.55 -14.44 -7.92
N ARG A 106 -6.12 -13.66 -6.92
CA ARG A 106 -6.34 -12.20 -6.86
C ARG A 106 -5.11 -11.39 -7.27
N CYS A 107 -4.01 -12.06 -7.59
CA CYS A 107 -2.72 -11.43 -7.85
C CYS A 107 -2.73 -10.70 -9.20
N LEU A 108 -2.34 -9.42 -9.20
CA LEU A 108 -2.16 -8.62 -10.42
C LEU A 108 -0.71 -8.62 -10.93
N ALA A 109 0.17 -9.42 -10.32
CA ALA A 109 1.61 -9.45 -10.60
C ALA A 109 2.33 -8.08 -10.52
N CYS A 110 1.80 -7.14 -9.73
CA CYS A 110 2.33 -5.78 -9.62
C CYS A 110 3.48 -5.60 -8.61
N ALA A 111 3.88 -6.66 -7.90
CA ALA A 111 4.92 -6.67 -6.87
C ALA A 111 4.72 -5.72 -5.67
N ASN A 112 3.58 -5.04 -5.53
CA ASN A 112 3.32 -4.15 -4.37
C ASN A 112 3.41 -4.87 -3.02
N CYS A 113 3.10 -6.17 -2.96
CA CYS A 113 3.17 -6.95 -1.73
C CYS A 113 4.61 -7.12 -1.19
N THR A 114 5.63 -7.15 -2.05
CA THR A 114 7.03 -7.30 -1.60
C THR A 114 7.57 -6.03 -0.96
N MET A 115 6.97 -4.87 -1.25
CA MET A 115 7.32 -3.59 -0.61
C MET A 115 6.82 -3.48 0.83
N VAL A 116 5.84 -4.29 1.22
CA VAL A 116 5.20 -4.23 2.55
C VAL A 116 5.42 -5.49 3.38
N CYS A 117 5.80 -6.61 2.75
CA CYS A 117 6.03 -7.89 3.41
C CYS A 117 7.51 -8.29 3.27
N PRO A 118 8.31 -8.26 4.36
CA PRO A 118 9.73 -8.64 4.32
C PRO A 118 9.95 -10.14 4.06
N THR A 119 8.88 -10.94 3.94
CA THR A 119 8.93 -12.40 3.75
C THR A 119 8.27 -12.90 2.46
N CYS A 120 7.66 -12.05 1.61
CA CYS A 120 7.02 -12.54 0.38
C CYS A 120 8.07 -12.80 -0.71
N PHE A 121 8.47 -14.06 -0.82
CA PHE A 121 9.18 -14.65 -1.96
C PHE A 121 8.22 -15.44 -2.87
N CYS A 122 7.00 -14.92 -3.03
CA CYS A 122 5.88 -15.60 -3.68
C CYS A 122 6.14 -15.99 -5.16
N SER A 123 7.26 -15.52 -5.73
CA SER A 123 7.87 -16.07 -6.94
C SER A 123 9.33 -15.59 -7.00
N SER A 124 10.25 -16.40 -7.51
CA SER A 124 11.60 -15.94 -7.87
C SER A 124 11.69 -15.68 -9.37
N VAL A 125 12.61 -14.80 -9.76
CA VAL A 125 12.93 -14.54 -11.16
C VAL A 125 14.39 -14.85 -11.35
N GLU A 126 14.68 -15.71 -12.32
CA GLU A 126 16.03 -16.03 -12.75
C GLU A 126 16.21 -15.59 -14.20
N GLU A 127 17.33 -14.95 -14.50
CA GLU A 127 17.72 -14.58 -15.85
C GLU A 127 18.92 -15.42 -16.25
N VAL A 128 18.75 -16.23 -17.29
CA VAL A 128 19.80 -17.09 -17.84
C VAL A 128 20.18 -16.55 -19.22
N THR A 129 21.42 -16.11 -19.36
CA THR A 129 21.98 -15.67 -20.63
C THR A 129 22.69 -16.84 -21.31
N ASP A 130 22.61 -16.90 -22.64
CA ASP A 130 23.47 -17.80 -23.40
C ASP A 130 24.95 -17.36 -23.33
N LEU A 131 25.86 -18.28 -23.71
CA LEU A 131 27.30 -18.00 -23.68
C LEU A 131 27.73 -16.97 -24.74
N THR A 132 26.89 -16.72 -25.73
CA THR A 132 27.11 -15.71 -26.79
C THR A 132 26.68 -14.31 -26.34
N GLY A 133 25.78 -14.19 -25.38
CA GLY A 133 25.24 -12.91 -24.88
C GLY A 133 24.10 -12.34 -25.74
N ASP A 134 23.63 -13.09 -26.73
CA ASP A 134 22.66 -12.62 -27.73
C ASP A 134 21.22 -12.86 -27.27
N HIS A 135 21.01 -13.82 -26.36
CA HIS A 135 19.70 -14.15 -25.82
C HIS A 135 19.71 -14.22 -24.29
N VAL A 136 18.71 -13.58 -23.69
CA VAL A 136 18.36 -13.72 -22.28
C VAL A 136 17.02 -14.43 -22.17
N ARG A 137 17.01 -15.55 -21.44
CA ARG A 137 15.80 -16.23 -21.01
C ARG A 137 15.48 -15.81 -19.59
N ARG A 138 14.31 -15.22 -19.40
CA ARG A 138 13.78 -14.87 -18.08
C ARG A 138 12.77 -15.91 -17.64
N GLU A 139 13.07 -16.62 -16.56
CA GLU A 139 12.21 -17.62 -15.95
C GLU A 139 11.59 -17.08 -14.67
N ARG A 140 10.33 -17.47 -14.42
CA ARG A 140 9.64 -17.18 -13.16
C ARG A 140 9.14 -18.49 -12.57
N SER A 141 9.65 -18.83 -11.39
CA SER A 141 9.17 -19.96 -10.58
C SER A 141 8.29 -19.44 -9.45
N TRP A 142 7.27 -20.21 -9.10
CA TRP A 142 6.25 -19.91 -8.09
C TRP A 142 6.39 -20.89 -6.94
#